data_AF-A0A3A4XWR6-F1
#
_entry.id   AF-A0A3A4XWR6-F1
#
_cell.length_a   1.000
_cell.length_b   1.000
_cell.length_c   1.000
_cell.angle_alpha   90.00
_cell.angle_beta   90.00
_cell.angle_gamma   90.00
#
_symmetry.space_group_name_H-M   'P 1'
#
loop_
_entity.id
_entity.type
_entity.pdbx_description
1 polymer ?
#
loop_
_entity_poly.entity_id
_entity_poly.type
_entity_poly.pdbx_seq_one_letter_code
_entity_poly.pdbx_strand_id
1 'polypeptide(L)'
;MEHPTCPTASLDVRTVVTTHKNTDFDALASMIAALMLYPEAEALMPKPINPNVKAFLSLHKDIFPWMEKPAPDLKAAERLVVVDTAHWNRLTGMAELRKRPDLEILIWDHHPQATIDASWKCYASVGANITLMLRCLKAEGKRFSPIQATLFLAGLYEDTGQLTFSNTTPEDGYAAGFLLEQGADLAMLSKFLRPAYGEKQKIVLFEMLKNARREKINGHSISISKLTVEGHVDGLAVVVGMYRDIMNVDAAFGIFYIPENERCMVIGRSDVEGLNIGDIMRSMGGGGHPGAGSAMLRQVNPEAVCEMICGLIEGNQQASVQISDLMSFPVYTVSPDMPMEEAAKIMRKRGCTGLPVVEDEKLVGMISRRDFQKVRKDSQLRAPVKAYMRQPVQTIEPGKSPLQAARLMIRQDIGRLPVVEDGRLIGIVTRSDVMCYFYDLLPD
;
A
#
# COMPACT_ATOMS: atom_id res chain seq x y z
N MET A 1 -23.74 24.64 0.18
CA MET A 1 -23.45 23.83 -1.03
C MET A 1 -24.78 23.55 -1.69
N GLU A 2 -24.89 23.79 -3.00
CA GLU A 2 -26.08 23.40 -3.77
C GLU A 2 -26.28 21.88 -3.60
N HIS A 3 -27.51 21.48 -3.26
CA HIS A 3 -27.85 20.06 -3.18
C HIS A 3 -27.77 19.47 -4.58
N PRO A 4 -27.07 18.34 -4.81
CA PRO A 4 -27.11 17.69 -6.11
C PRO A 4 -28.57 17.32 -6.41
N THR A 5 -29.13 17.88 -7.47
CA THR A 5 -30.45 17.49 -7.98
C THR A 5 -30.31 16.08 -8.54
N CYS A 6 -30.82 15.11 -7.78
CA CYS A 6 -30.88 13.71 -8.17
C CYS A 6 -31.70 13.57 -9.47
N PRO A 7 -31.25 12.75 -10.44
CA PRO A 7 -32.07 12.41 -11.59
C PRO A 7 -33.42 11.88 -11.12
N THR A 8 -34.52 12.43 -11.65
CA THR A 8 -35.87 12.07 -11.21
C THR A 8 -36.19 10.62 -11.57
N ALA A 9 -36.84 9.92 -10.63
CA ALA A 9 -37.45 8.62 -10.88
C ALA A 9 -38.40 8.70 -12.08
N SER A 10 -38.40 7.65 -12.92
CA SER A 10 -39.30 7.54 -14.07
C SER A 10 -39.90 6.14 -14.09
N LEU A 11 -41.23 6.06 -13.93
CA LEU A 11 -41.95 4.79 -13.82
C LEU A 11 -41.85 3.93 -15.09
N ASP A 12 -41.50 4.54 -16.23
CA ASP A 12 -41.38 3.87 -17.52
C ASP A 12 -39.96 3.34 -17.81
N VAL A 13 -38.98 3.61 -16.95
CA VAL A 13 -37.58 3.22 -17.17
C VAL A 13 -37.22 2.01 -16.31
N ARG A 14 -36.80 0.92 -16.97
CA ARG A 14 -36.32 -0.28 -16.26
C ARG A 14 -34.98 -0.02 -15.59
N THR A 15 -35.03 0.25 -14.29
CA THR A 15 -33.88 0.64 -13.48
C THR A 15 -33.36 -0.53 -12.65
N VAL A 16 -32.05 -0.78 -12.71
CA VAL A 16 -31.35 -1.75 -11.84
C VAL A 16 -30.41 -1.01 -10.91
N VAL A 17 -30.47 -1.30 -9.60
CA VAL A 17 -29.54 -0.78 -8.59
C VAL A 17 -28.53 -1.86 -8.23
N THR A 18 -27.25 -1.54 -8.22
CA THR A 18 -26.19 -2.48 -7.85
C THR A 18 -25.01 -1.79 -7.17
N THR A 19 -24.10 -2.59 -6.61
CA THR A 19 -22.89 -2.15 -5.91
C THR A 19 -21.73 -3.11 -6.19
N HIS A 20 -20.60 -2.94 -5.51
CA HIS A 20 -19.43 -3.79 -5.67
C HIS A 20 -19.58 -5.19 -5.04
N LYS A 21 -18.82 -6.14 -5.57
CA LYS A 21 -18.59 -7.47 -4.97
C LYS A 21 -18.05 -7.35 -3.54
N ASN A 22 -18.32 -8.34 -2.70
CA ASN A 22 -18.02 -8.28 -1.27
C ASN A 22 -18.71 -7.10 -0.58
N THR A 23 -20.01 -6.94 -0.86
CA THR A 23 -20.87 -5.88 -0.31
C THR A 23 -20.74 -5.80 1.21
N ASP A 24 -20.28 -4.65 1.69
CA ASP A 24 -20.17 -4.24 3.09
C ASP A 24 -21.40 -3.40 3.50
N PHE A 25 -21.39 -2.81 4.72
CA PHE A 25 -22.56 -2.06 5.18
C PHE A 25 -22.76 -0.75 4.42
N ASP A 26 -21.70 -0.06 3.96
CA ASP A 26 -21.87 1.19 3.20
C ASP A 26 -22.49 0.91 1.83
N ALA A 27 -22.00 -0.12 1.14
CA ALA A 27 -22.60 -0.61 -0.09
C ALA A 27 -24.08 -1.02 0.09
N LEU A 28 -24.40 -1.79 1.14
CA LEU A 28 -25.79 -2.18 1.42
C LEU A 28 -26.68 -0.98 1.78
N ALA A 29 -26.21 -0.10 2.66
CA ALA A 29 -26.90 1.12 3.06
C ALA A 29 -27.20 2.00 1.84
N SER A 30 -26.20 2.18 0.99
CA SER A 30 -26.29 2.95 -0.25
C SER A 30 -27.26 2.30 -1.25
N MET A 31 -27.32 0.97 -1.34
CA MET A 31 -28.31 0.28 -2.16
C MET A 31 -29.74 0.55 -1.66
N ILE A 32 -29.96 0.50 -0.34
CA ILE A 32 -31.28 0.83 0.24
C ILE A 32 -31.62 2.30 0.00
N ALA A 33 -30.68 3.21 0.18
CA ALA A 33 -30.88 4.63 -0.13
C ALA A 33 -31.23 4.85 -1.61
N ALA A 34 -30.57 4.15 -2.53
CA ALA A 34 -30.90 4.18 -3.95
C ALA A 34 -32.33 3.68 -4.21
N LEU A 35 -32.75 2.55 -3.62
CA LEU A 35 -34.13 2.07 -3.78
C LEU A 35 -35.19 3.03 -3.23
N MET A 36 -34.83 3.92 -2.29
CA MET A 36 -35.73 4.97 -1.82
C MET A 36 -35.80 6.19 -2.76
N LEU A 37 -34.71 6.48 -3.45
CA LEU A 37 -34.62 7.53 -4.48
C LEU A 37 -35.23 7.07 -5.81
N TYR A 38 -35.12 5.78 -6.14
CA TYR A 38 -35.64 5.13 -7.34
C TYR A 38 -36.58 3.97 -6.96
N PRO A 39 -37.83 4.24 -6.51
CA PRO A 39 -38.76 3.21 -6.02
C PRO A 39 -39.16 2.16 -7.07
N GLU A 40 -39.03 2.47 -8.34
CA GLU A 40 -39.25 1.58 -9.49
C GLU A 40 -38.14 0.54 -9.66
N ALA A 41 -36.99 0.75 -9.03
CA ALA A 41 -35.79 0.00 -9.34
C ALA A 41 -35.79 -1.42 -8.76
N GLU A 42 -35.16 -2.33 -9.49
CA GLU A 42 -34.87 -3.69 -9.03
C GLU A 42 -33.44 -3.77 -8.48
N ALA A 43 -33.28 -4.36 -7.29
CA ALA A 43 -31.98 -4.52 -6.67
C ALA A 43 -31.24 -5.74 -7.21
N LEU A 44 -29.98 -5.57 -7.60
CA LEU A 44 -29.04 -6.66 -7.88
C LEU A 44 -27.88 -6.62 -6.90
N MET A 45 -27.94 -7.49 -5.88
CA MET A 45 -26.86 -7.65 -4.91
C MET A 45 -25.82 -8.67 -5.41
N PRO A 46 -24.54 -8.25 -5.57
CA PRO A 46 -23.49 -9.16 -6.00
C PRO A 46 -23.09 -10.14 -4.90
N LYS A 47 -22.58 -11.31 -5.30
CA LYS A 47 -21.97 -12.30 -4.40
C LYS A 47 -20.46 -12.38 -4.65
N PRO A 48 -19.63 -12.70 -3.62
CA PRO A 48 -19.98 -12.90 -2.21
C PRO A 48 -20.34 -11.59 -1.49
N ILE A 49 -20.92 -11.70 -0.28
CA ILE A 49 -21.31 -10.58 0.60
C ILE A 49 -20.48 -10.67 1.89
N ASN A 50 -20.16 -9.53 2.51
CA ASN A 50 -19.47 -9.46 3.79
C ASN A 50 -20.21 -10.30 4.87
N PRO A 51 -19.52 -11.11 5.68
CA PRO A 51 -20.14 -11.93 6.73
C PRO A 51 -21.02 -11.16 7.73
N ASN A 52 -20.63 -9.95 8.12
CA ASN A 52 -21.39 -9.12 9.06
C ASN A 52 -22.70 -8.64 8.43
N VAL A 53 -22.64 -8.23 7.16
CA VAL A 53 -23.82 -7.88 6.35
C VAL A 53 -24.73 -9.09 6.20
N LYS A 54 -24.16 -10.27 5.89
CA LYS A 54 -24.93 -11.52 5.80
C LYS A 54 -25.63 -11.85 7.11
N ALA A 55 -24.96 -11.68 8.25
CA ALA A 55 -25.54 -11.90 9.57
C ALA A 55 -26.66 -10.90 9.87
N PHE A 56 -26.45 -9.61 9.57
CA PHE A 56 -27.47 -8.57 9.71
C PHE A 56 -28.71 -8.88 8.87
N LEU A 57 -28.53 -9.17 7.58
CA LEU A 57 -29.63 -9.49 6.68
C LEU A 57 -30.37 -10.76 7.12
N SER A 58 -29.66 -11.76 7.65
CA SER A 58 -30.28 -13.00 8.10
C SER A 58 -31.24 -12.80 9.28
N LEU A 59 -30.98 -11.81 10.14
CA LEU A 59 -31.82 -11.46 11.28
C LEU A 59 -32.96 -10.49 10.93
N HIS A 60 -32.92 -9.85 9.76
CA HIS A 60 -33.85 -8.80 9.36
C HIS A 60 -34.48 -9.04 7.98
N LYS A 61 -34.61 -10.31 7.55
CA LYS A 61 -35.10 -10.65 6.20
C LYS A 61 -36.47 -10.07 5.89
N ASP A 62 -37.39 -10.09 6.85
CA ASP A 62 -38.76 -9.60 6.69
C ASP A 62 -38.83 -8.08 6.41
N ILE A 63 -37.76 -7.35 6.72
CA ILE A 63 -37.65 -5.90 6.56
C ILE A 63 -37.08 -5.54 5.17
N PHE A 64 -36.36 -6.47 4.54
CA PHE A 64 -35.74 -6.30 3.22
C PHE A 64 -36.30 -7.30 2.20
N PRO A 65 -37.61 -7.25 1.88
CA PRO A 65 -38.30 -8.26 1.09
C PRO A 65 -37.80 -8.39 -0.36
N TRP A 66 -37.11 -7.37 -0.88
CA TRP A 66 -36.49 -7.41 -2.20
C TRP A 66 -35.34 -8.43 -2.29
N MET A 67 -34.77 -8.86 -1.16
CA MET A 67 -33.73 -9.90 -1.10
C MET A 67 -34.20 -11.28 -1.57
N GLU A 68 -35.51 -11.54 -1.53
CA GLU A 68 -36.10 -12.81 -1.95
C GLU A 68 -36.55 -12.81 -3.42
N LYS A 69 -36.50 -11.64 -4.08
CA LYS A 69 -36.83 -11.54 -5.50
C LYS A 69 -35.73 -12.19 -6.34
N PRO A 70 -36.10 -12.84 -7.47
CA PRO A 70 -35.11 -13.31 -8.43
C PRO A 70 -34.27 -12.14 -8.94
N ALA A 71 -33.03 -12.43 -9.35
CA ALA A 71 -32.16 -11.41 -9.94
C ALA A 71 -32.84 -10.76 -11.17
N PRO A 72 -32.79 -9.43 -11.31
CA PRO A 72 -33.41 -8.73 -12.43
C PRO A 72 -32.78 -9.13 -13.77
N ASP A 73 -33.55 -9.05 -14.85
CA ASP A 73 -33.04 -9.25 -16.20
C ASP A 73 -32.22 -8.05 -16.65
N LEU A 74 -30.89 -8.20 -16.58
CA LEU A 74 -29.94 -7.17 -16.98
C LEU A 74 -30.07 -6.77 -18.45
N LYS A 75 -30.53 -7.66 -19.34
CA LYS A 75 -30.66 -7.30 -20.76
C LYS A 75 -31.75 -6.26 -21.00
N ALA A 76 -32.80 -6.29 -20.17
CA ALA A 76 -33.91 -5.35 -20.25
C ALA A 76 -33.66 -4.06 -19.46
N ALA A 77 -32.52 -3.92 -18.77
CA ALA A 77 -32.18 -2.70 -18.05
C ALA A 77 -31.95 -1.54 -19.04
N GLU A 78 -32.62 -0.42 -18.79
CA GLU A 78 -32.46 0.85 -19.52
C GLU A 78 -31.62 1.83 -18.70
N ARG A 79 -31.65 1.70 -17.37
CA ARG A 79 -30.86 2.48 -16.43
C ARG A 79 -30.14 1.58 -15.42
N LEU A 80 -28.88 1.89 -15.16
CA LEU A 80 -28.07 1.27 -14.12
C LEU A 80 -27.65 2.32 -13.08
N VAL A 81 -28.10 2.15 -11.85
CA VAL A 81 -27.66 2.94 -10.69
C VAL A 81 -26.58 2.15 -9.98
N VAL A 82 -25.36 2.69 -9.97
CA VAL A 82 -24.21 2.10 -9.29
C VAL A 82 -23.92 2.91 -8.04
N VAL A 83 -23.86 2.22 -6.90
CA VAL A 83 -23.55 2.86 -5.61
C VAL A 83 -22.26 2.30 -5.02
N ASP A 84 -21.50 3.16 -4.35
CA ASP A 84 -20.27 2.85 -3.62
C ASP A 84 -19.16 2.23 -4.49
N THR A 85 -19.23 2.49 -5.80
CA THR A 85 -18.13 2.21 -6.71
C THR A 85 -18.32 2.89 -8.05
N ALA A 86 -17.23 3.35 -8.64
CA ALA A 86 -17.19 3.83 -10.01
C ALA A 86 -16.35 2.94 -10.96
N HIS A 87 -16.16 1.65 -10.62
CA HIS A 87 -15.30 0.74 -11.37
C HIS A 87 -15.94 -0.57 -11.83
N TRP A 88 -15.85 -0.85 -13.14
CA TRP A 88 -16.39 -2.08 -13.75
C TRP A 88 -15.82 -3.38 -13.16
N ASN A 89 -14.55 -3.41 -12.76
CA ASN A 89 -13.89 -4.60 -12.20
C ASN A 89 -14.42 -4.97 -10.80
N ARG A 90 -15.11 -4.05 -10.12
CA ARG A 90 -15.77 -4.26 -8.84
C ARG A 90 -17.21 -4.79 -9.02
N LEU A 91 -17.80 -4.68 -10.21
CA LEU A 91 -19.16 -5.14 -10.50
C LEU A 91 -19.17 -6.57 -11.06
N THR A 92 -19.83 -7.49 -10.36
CA THR A 92 -19.93 -8.90 -10.78
C THR A 92 -21.04 -9.08 -11.82
N GLY A 93 -20.75 -9.77 -12.92
CA GLY A 93 -21.76 -10.16 -13.91
C GLY A 93 -22.20 -9.07 -14.89
N MET A 94 -21.52 -7.92 -14.91
CA MET A 94 -21.93 -6.75 -15.70
C MET A 94 -21.20 -6.56 -17.03
N ALA A 95 -20.48 -7.57 -17.52
CA ALA A 95 -19.64 -7.46 -18.72
C ALA A 95 -20.43 -7.08 -19.99
N GLU A 96 -21.68 -7.55 -20.10
CA GLU A 96 -22.55 -7.26 -21.23
C GLU A 96 -23.11 -5.83 -21.19
N LEU A 97 -23.43 -5.32 -20.00
CA LEU A 97 -23.88 -3.93 -19.81
C LEU A 97 -22.81 -2.91 -20.15
N ARG A 98 -21.53 -3.23 -19.89
CA ARG A 98 -20.39 -2.35 -20.22
C ARG A 98 -20.32 -1.98 -21.70
N LYS A 99 -20.89 -2.81 -22.58
CA LYS A 99 -20.83 -2.61 -24.04
C LYS A 99 -22.06 -1.87 -24.60
N ARG A 100 -23.04 -1.55 -23.77
CA ARG A 100 -24.31 -0.92 -24.19
C ARG A 100 -24.19 0.60 -24.17
N PRO A 101 -24.14 1.29 -25.33
CA PRO A 101 -24.08 2.76 -25.39
C PRO A 101 -25.44 3.42 -25.09
N ASP A 102 -26.52 2.64 -25.14
CA ASP A 102 -27.90 3.06 -24.87
C ASP A 102 -28.27 2.99 -23.38
N LEU A 103 -27.40 2.41 -22.54
CA LEU A 103 -27.63 2.27 -21.11
C LEU A 103 -27.35 3.59 -20.39
N GLU A 104 -28.35 4.14 -19.72
CA GLU A 104 -28.15 5.27 -18.82
C GLU A 104 -27.46 4.78 -17.54
N ILE A 105 -26.31 5.39 -17.17
CA ILE A 105 -25.58 5.00 -15.97
C ILE A 105 -25.54 6.19 -15.00
N LEU A 106 -26.01 5.95 -13.77
CA LEU A 106 -25.97 6.91 -12.67
C LEU A 106 -25.02 6.39 -11.59
N ILE A 107 -24.03 7.19 -11.19
CA ILE A 107 -23.06 6.80 -10.16
C ILE A 107 -23.22 7.63 -8.89
N TRP A 108 -23.24 6.95 -7.75
CA TRP A 108 -23.05 7.51 -6.42
C TRP A 108 -21.79 6.91 -5.81
N ASP A 109 -20.77 7.71 -5.59
CA ASP A 109 -19.53 7.20 -5.01
C ASP A 109 -18.78 8.33 -4.29
N HIS A 110 -18.14 8.03 -3.16
CA HIS A 110 -17.26 8.97 -2.46
C HIS A 110 -15.79 8.87 -2.90
N HIS A 111 -15.44 7.90 -3.76
CA HIS A 111 -14.10 7.76 -4.34
C HIS A 111 -13.91 8.67 -5.58
N PRO A 112 -12.82 9.46 -5.68
CA PRO A 112 -12.64 10.44 -6.75
C PRO A 112 -12.24 9.85 -8.12
N GLN A 113 -11.97 8.55 -8.21
CA GLN A 113 -11.48 7.91 -9.44
C GLN A 113 -12.55 6.98 -10.04
N ALA A 114 -12.81 7.12 -11.34
CA ALA A 114 -13.83 6.35 -12.04
C ALA A 114 -13.27 5.70 -13.30
N THR A 115 -13.67 4.45 -13.57
CA THR A 115 -13.44 3.79 -14.88
C THR A 115 -14.72 3.58 -15.67
N ILE A 116 -15.86 3.85 -15.05
CA ILE A 116 -17.17 3.84 -15.70
C ILE A 116 -17.41 5.23 -16.32
N ASP A 117 -17.70 5.25 -17.62
CA ASP A 117 -18.27 6.41 -18.29
C ASP A 117 -19.77 6.42 -18.02
N ALA A 118 -20.26 7.46 -17.34
CA ALA A 118 -21.62 7.48 -16.82
C ALA A 118 -22.32 8.77 -17.18
N SER A 119 -23.61 8.64 -17.50
CA SER A 119 -24.52 9.70 -17.90
C SER A 119 -24.67 10.77 -16.81
N TRP A 120 -24.59 10.34 -15.55
CA TRP A 120 -24.61 11.22 -14.39
C TRP A 120 -23.74 10.65 -13.26
N LYS A 121 -23.09 11.54 -12.51
CA LYS A 121 -22.22 11.16 -11.40
C LYS A 121 -22.38 12.13 -10.23
N CYS A 122 -22.49 11.59 -9.03
CA CYS A 122 -22.42 12.34 -7.79
C CYS A 122 -21.22 11.84 -6.99
N TYR A 123 -20.22 12.71 -6.88
CA TYR A 123 -19.03 12.48 -6.07
C TYR A 123 -18.92 13.52 -4.97
N ALA A 124 -18.50 13.07 -3.80
CA ALA A 124 -18.14 13.96 -2.71
C ALA A 124 -17.01 13.35 -1.89
N SER A 125 -16.08 14.20 -1.44
CA SER A 125 -15.03 13.81 -0.50
C SER A 125 -15.62 13.76 0.91
N VAL A 126 -16.41 12.71 1.19
CA VAL A 126 -17.00 12.40 2.51
C VAL A 126 -16.53 11.04 2.99
N GLY A 127 -16.68 10.78 4.29
CA GLY A 127 -16.19 9.56 4.92
C GLY A 127 -16.85 8.28 4.41
N ALA A 128 -18.14 8.34 4.05
CA ALA A 128 -18.92 7.20 3.52
C ALA A 128 -19.86 7.63 2.39
N ASN A 129 -20.16 6.75 1.44
CA ASN A 129 -21.10 7.00 0.35
C ASN A 129 -22.54 7.21 0.87
N ILE A 130 -22.96 6.54 1.94
CA ILE A 130 -24.27 6.79 2.55
C ILE A 130 -24.42 8.24 3.06
N THR A 131 -23.34 8.87 3.54
CA THR A 131 -23.34 10.29 3.94
C THR A 131 -23.73 11.18 2.77
N LEU A 132 -23.16 10.91 1.59
CA LEU A 132 -23.49 11.61 0.35
C LEU A 132 -24.97 11.44 -0.02
N MET A 133 -25.47 10.21 0.00
CA MET A 133 -26.85 9.91 -0.39
C MET A 133 -27.88 10.49 0.59
N LEU A 134 -27.54 10.60 1.88
CA LEU A 134 -28.39 11.24 2.89
C LEU A 134 -28.69 12.70 2.57
N ARG A 135 -27.84 13.41 1.82
CA ARG A 135 -28.12 14.78 1.33
C ARG A 135 -29.41 14.81 0.51
N CYS A 136 -29.55 13.86 -0.42
CA CYS A 136 -30.69 13.78 -1.32
C CYS A 136 -31.93 13.22 -0.62
N LEU A 137 -31.77 12.19 0.22
CA LEU A 137 -32.87 11.68 1.04
C LEU A 137 -33.48 12.79 1.92
N LYS A 138 -32.65 13.64 2.53
CA LYS A 138 -33.10 14.80 3.32
C LYS A 138 -33.78 15.85 2.44
N ALA A 139 -33.16 16.23 1.32
CA ALA A 139 -33.69 17.25 0.42
C ALA A 139 -35.05 16.86 -0.17
N GLU A 140 -35.26 15.57 -0.47
CA GLU A 140 -36.53 15.03 -0.95
C GLU A 140 -37.54 14.68 0.16
N GLY A 141 -37.19 14.92 1.44
CA GLY A 141 -38.06 14.62 2.58
C GLY A 141 -38.38 13.14 2.74
N LYS A 142 -37.50 12.24 2.28
CA LYS A 142 -37.69 10.79 2.36
C LYS A 142 -37.62 10.35 3.82
N ARG A 143 -38.62 9.57 4.24
CA ARG A 143 -38.66 8.97 5.58
C ARG A 143 -38.18 7.53 5.53
N PHE A 144 -37.43 7.13 6.54
CA PHE A 144 -36.98 5.75 6.72
C PHE A 144 -37.24 5.31 8.16
N SER A 145 -37.36 4.00 8.33
CA SER A 145 -37.60 3.36 9.62
C SER A 145 -36.35 3.37 10.53
N PRO A 146 -36.50 3.18 11.84
CA PRO A 146 -35.36 3.09 12.77
C PRO A 146 -34.33 2.02 12.38
N ILE A 147 -34.76 0.90 11.80
CA ILE A 147 -33.86 -0.17 11.34
C ILE A 147 -33.09 0.23 10.08
N GLN A 148 -33.70 1.00 9.16
CA GLN A 148 -32.99 1.58 8.03
C GLN A 148 -32.02 2.67 8.50
N ALA A 149 -32.40 3.48 9.49
CA ALA A 149 -31.49 4.44 10.12
C ALA A 149 -30.29 3.73 10.76
N THR A 150 -30.53 2.59 11.41
CA THR A 150 -29.48 1.74 12.00
C THR A 150 -28.55 1.17 10.93
N LEU A 151 -29.09 0.71 9.79
CA LEU A 151 -28.30 0.24 8.66
C LEU A 151 -27.47 1.37 8.03
N PHE A 152 -28.05 2.55 7.84
CA PHE A 152 -27.33 3.71 7.31
C PHE A 152 -26.20 4.13 8.25
N LEU A 153 -26.44 4.06 9.56
CA LEU A 153 -25.41 4.35 10.56
C LEU A 153 -24.31 3.27 10.54
N ALA A 154 -24.68 2.02 10.26
CA ALA A 154 -23.71 0.94 10.09
C ALA A 154 -22.75 1.21 8.93
N GLY A 155 -23.27 1.59 7.77
CA GLY A 155 -22.45 1.93 6.60
C GLY A 155 -21.53 3.10 6.89
N LEU A 156 -22.07 4.17 7.49
CA LEU A 156 -21.29 5.33 7.88
C LEU A 156 -20.17 4.97 8.86
N TYR A 157 -20.47 4.18 9.90
CA TYR A 157 -19.48 3.80 10.91
C TYR A 157 -18.44 2.80 10.42
N GLU A 158 -18.76 1.93 9.46
CA GLU A 158 -17.77 1.00 8.88
C GLU A 158 -16.67 1.78 8.16
N ASP A 159 -17.05 2.75 7.32
CA ASP A 159 -16.12 3.50 6.46
C ASP A 159 -15.42 4.68 7.15
N THR A 160 -15.98 5.16 8.26
CA THR A 160 -15.37 6.21 9.10
C THR A 160 -14.68 5.66 10.35
N GLY A 161 -14.72 4.34 10.57
CA GLY A 161 -14.20 3.73 11.79
C GLY A 161 -14.87 4.30 13.04
N GLN A 162 -16.21 4.43 13.01
CA GLN A 162 -16.98 5.09 14.06
C GLN A 162 -16.52 6.55 14.28
N LEU A 163 -16.34 7.27 13.17
CA LEU A 163 -15.88 8.67 13.14
C LEU A 163 -14.43 8.91 13.59
N THR A 164 -13.60 7.86 13.66
CA THR A 164 -12.20 7.98 14.12
C THR A 164 -11.18 8.01 13.00
N PHE A 165 -11.54 7.58 11.79
CA PHE A 165 -10.62 7.55 10.66
C PHE A 165 -10.37 8.96 10.11
N SER A 166 -9.17 9.19 9.55
CA SER A 166 -8.72 10.51 9.07
C SER A 166 -9.46 11.03 7.84
N ASN A 167 -10.16 10.16 7.10
CA ASN A 167 -11.06 10.53 6.00
C ASN A 167 -12.45 10.98 6.48
N THR A 168 -12.76 10.89 7.78
CA THR A 168 -14.02 11.37 8.36
C THR A 168 -14.13 12.88 8.24
N THR A 169 -15.30 13.36 7.82
CA THR A 169 -15.59 14.78 7.66
C THR A 169 -16.61 15.27 8.69
N PRO A 170 -16.74 16.61 8.92
CA PRO A 170 -17.80 17.15 9.76
C PRO A 170 -19.20 16.72 9.32
N GLU A 171 -19.39 16.50 8.03
CA GLU A 171 -20.66 16.05 7.48
C GLU A 171 -21.03 14.64 7.92
N ASP A 172 -20.05 13.74 8.03
CA ASP A 172 -20.28 12.39 8.57
C ASP A 172 -20.75 12.47 10.03
N GLY A 173 -20.20 13.40 10.81
CA GLY A 173 -20.66 13.68 12.18
C GLY A 173 -22.11 14.16 12.22
N TYR A 174 -22.50 15.11 11.35
CA TYR A 174 -23.89 15.56 11.25
C TYR A 174 -24.84 14.47 10.73
N ALA A 175 -24.39 13.64 9.79
CA ALA A 175 -25.15 12.51 9.29
C ALA A 175 -25.38 11.45 10.38
N ALA A 176 -24.35 11.11 11.16
CA ALA A 176 -24.48 10.23 12.31
C ALA A 176 -25.48 10.78 13.34
N GLY A 177 -25.37 12.06 13.70
CA GLY A 177 -26.33 12.72 14.59
C GLY A 177 -27.76 12.64 14.07
N PHE A 178 -27.96 12.95 12.79
CA PHE A 178 -29.28 12.84 12.16
C PHE A 178 -29.85 11.42 12.18
N LEU A 179 -29.02 10.41 11.90
CA LEU A 179 -29.47 9.01 11.93
C LEU A 179 -29.88 8.57 13.35
N LEU A 180 -29.18 9.06 14.37
CA LEU A 180 -29.56 8.86 15.77
C LEU A 180 -30.88 9.56 16.10
N GLU A 181 -31.12 10.78 15.60
CA GLU A 181 -32.42 11.45 15.71
C GLU A 181 -33.55 10.65 15.04
N GLN A 182 -33.26 9.94 13.94
CA GLN A 182 -34.20 9.04 13.27
C GLN A 182 -34.35 7.67 13.97
N GLY A 183 -33.74 7.48 15.14
CA GLY A 183 -33.89 6.29 15.97
C GLY A 183 -32.93 5.14 15.63
N ALA A 184 -31.78 5.40 15.03
CA ALA A 184 -30.74 4.39 14.84
C ALA A 184 -30.30 3.76 16.18
N ASP A 185 -30.21 2.44 16.24
CA ASP A 185 -29.90 1.68 17.46
C ASP A 185 -28.41 1.30 17.53
N LEU A 186 -27.65 2.04 18.35
CA LEU A 186 -26.23 1.78 18.61
C LEU A 186 -25.97 0.44 19.31
N ALA A 187 -26.88 -0.01 20.17
CA ALA A 187 -26.72 -1.27 20.89
C ALA A 187 -26.86 -2.45 19.94
N MET A 188 -27.82 -2.39 19.01
CA MET A 188 -27.91 -3.35 17.90
C MET A 188 -26.64 -3.29 17.04
N LEU A 189 -26.23 -2.10 16.63
CA LEU A 189 -25.10 -1.90 15.73
C LEU A 189 -23.79 -2.48 16.29
N SER A 190 -23.55 -2.32 17.59
CA SER A 190 -22.37 -2.84 18.28
C SER A 190 -22.21 -4.36 18.20
N LYS A 191 -23.28 -5.11 17.87
CA LYS A 191 -23.26 -6.56 17.69
C LYS A 191 -22.76 -6.98 16.31
N PHE A 192 -22.84 -6.09 15.31
CA PHE A 192 -22.51 -6.37 13.91
C PHE A 192 -21.22 -5.69 13.45
N LEU A 193 -20.90 -4.50 13.98
CA LEU A 193 -19.65 -3.80 13.66
C LEU A 193 -18.42 -4.35 14.37
N ARG A 194 -18.61 -5.25 15.35
CA ARG A 194 -17.49 -5.99 15.93
C ARG A 194 -17.14 -7.10 14.96
N PRO A 195 -15.92 -7.14 14.39
CA PRO A 195 -15.47 -8.31 13.69
C PRO A 195 -15.62 -9.50 14.64
N ALA A 196 -16.46 -10.48 14.28
CA ALA A 196 -16.43 -11.74 15.00
C ALA A 196 -15.03 -12.31 14.78
N TYR A 197 -14.16 -12.19 15.79
CA TYR A 197 -12.79 -12.68 15.66
C TYR A 197 -12.86 -14.18 15.37
N GLY A 198 -12.40 -14.54 14.18
CA GLY A 198 -12.24 -15.95 13.85
C GLY A 198 -11.33 -16.60 14.87
N GLU A 199 -11.51 -17.89 15.11
CA GLU A 199 -10.68 -18.66 16.06
C GLU A 199 -9.18 -18.46 15.77
N LYS A 200 -8.78 -18.43 14.50
CA LYS A 200 -7.42 -18.13 14.06
C LYS A 200 -6.92 -16.75 14.49
N GLN A 201 -7.73 -15.70 14.38
CA GLN A 201 -7.36 -14.34 14.79
C GLN A 201 -7.18 -14.24 16.31
N LYS A 202 -8.04 -14.93 17.07
CA LYS A 202 -7.92 -15.01 18.53
C LYS A 202 -6.63 -15.72 18.94
N ILE A 203 -6.29 -16.81 18.28
CA ILE A 203 -5.04 -17.54 18.50
C ILE A 203 -3.83 -16.65 18.21
N VAL A 204 -3.81 -15.97 17.06
CA VAL A 204 -2.72 -15.05 16.71
C VAL A 204 -2.60 -13.92 17.74
N LEU A 205 -3.70 -13.27 18.12
CA LEU A 205 -3.68 -12.21 19.14
C LEU A 205 -3.14 -12.73 20.49
N PHE A 206 -3.60 -13.91 20.92
CA PHE A 206 -3.15 -14.53 22.16
C PHE A 206 -1.65 -14.81 22.14
N GLU A 207 -1.12 -15.34 21.03
CA GLU A 207 0.31 -15.59 20.87
C GLU A 207 1.12 -14.28 20.79
N MET A 208 0.58 -13.22 20.16
CA MET A 208 1.20 -11.89 20.18
C MET A 208 1.32 -11.36 21.61
N LEU A 209 0.28 -11.53 22.42
CA LEU A 209 0.22 -11.03 23.80
C LEU A 209 1.15 -11.78 24.76
N LYS A 210 1.38 -13.09 24.55
CA LYS A 210 2.27 -13.90 25.42
C LYS A 210 3.70 -13.38 25.50
N ASN A 211 4.21 -12.86 24.39
CA ASN A 211 5.60 -12.39 24.28
C ASN A 211 5.67 -10.87 24.09
N ALA A 212 4.61 -10.16 24.42
CA ALA A 212 4.50 -8.74 24.16
C ALA A 212 5.53 -7.94 24.97
N ARG A 213 6.25 -7.06 24.29
CA ARG A 213 7.21 -6.14 24.91
C ARG A 213 6.89 -4.72 24.49
N ARG A 214 7.03 -3.79 25.42
CA ARG A 214 6.97 -2.36 25.15
C ARG A 214 8.39 -1.83 25.18
N GLU A 215 8.77 -1.15 24.10
CA GLU A 215 10.06 -0.49 23.96
C GLU A 215 9.84 0.98 23.70
N LYS A 216 10.83 1.83 24.02
CA LYS A 216 10.75 3.26 23.78
C LYS A 216 11.80 3.63 22.73
N ILE A 217 11.35 4.06 21.55
CA ILE A 217 12.19 4.31 20.38
C ILE A 217 11.89 5.73 19.88
N ASN A 218 12.91 6.60 19.81
CA ASN A 218 12.77 8.03 19.46
C ASN A 218 11.63 8.75 20.22
N GLY A 219 11.48 8.44 21.51
CA GLY A 219 10.42 9.03 22.34
C GLY A 219 9.05 8.34 22.24
N HIS A 220 8.82 7.49 21.22
CA HIS A 220 7.58 6.76 21.02
C HIS A 220 7.55 5.43 21.78
N SER A 221 6.40 5.05 22.31
CA SER A 221 6.18 3.71 22.84
C SER A 221 5.79 2.74 21.72
N ILE A 222 6.59 1.69 21.51
CA ILE A 222 6.47 0.76 20.38
C ILE A 222 6.33 -0.67 20.89
N SER A 223 5.56 -1.50 20.20
CA SER A 223 5.54 -2.94 20.42
C SER A 223 5.63 -3.73 19.12
N ILE A 224 6.62 -4.62 19.01
CA ILE A 224 6.84 -5.46 17.82
C ILE A 224 6.62 -6.91 18.22
N SER A 225 5.75 -7.61 17.49
CA SER A 225 5.47 -9.03 17.69
C SER A 225 5.83 -9.84 16.45
N LYS A 226 6.44 -11.01 16.66
CA LYS A 226 6.92 -11.90 15.60
C LYS A 226 6.25 -13.26 15.75
N LEU A 227 5.58 -13.73 14.70
CA LEU A 227 4.89 -15.02 14.71
C LEU A 227 5.08 -15.74 13.38
N THR A 228 5.17 -17.06 13.45
CA THR A 228 4.97 -17.92 12.29
C THR A 228 3.48 -18.20 12.15
N VAL A 229 2.95 -18.03 10.95
CA VAL A 229 1.54 -18.30 10.62
C VAL A 229 1.48 -19.34 9.51
N GLU A 230 0.72 -20.40 9.75
CA GLU A 230 0.47 -21.47 8.77
C GLU A 230 -0.78 -21.17 7.95
N GLY A 231 -0.66 -21.28 6.63
CA GLY A 231 -1.74 -20.99 5.69
C GLY A 231 -2.18 -19.51 5.65
N HIS A 232 -3.36 -19.27 5.08
CA HIS A 232 -3.90 -17.91 4.96
C HIS A 232 -4.69 -17.52 6.21
N VAL A 233 -4.33 -16.37 6.80
CA VAL A 233 -5.06 -15.74 7.91
C VAL A 233 -5.51 -14.35 7.48
N ASP A 234 -6.80 -14.21 7.21
CA ASP A 234 -7.43 -12.94 6.89
C ASP A 234 -7.49 -12.01 8.12
N GLY A 235 -7.44 -10.70 7.89
CA GLY A 235 -7.70 -9.71 8.93
C GLY A 235 -6.60 -9.52 9.97
N LEU A 236 -5.35 -9.95 9.68
CA LEU A 236 -4.21 -9.73 10.59
C LEU A 236 -3.97 -8.25 10.92
N ALA A 237 -4.38 -7.32 10.05
CA ALA A 237 -4.27 -5.89 10.32
C ALA A 237 -5.20 -5.41 11.46
N VAL A 238 -6.37 -6.04 11.61
CA VAL A 238 -7.27 -5.80 12.75
C VAL A 238 -6.63 -6.36 14.02
N VAL A 239 -5.97 -7.52 13.92
CA VAL A 239 -5.26 -8.14 15.05
C VAL A 239 -4.12 -7.25 15.57
N VAL A 240 -3.30 -6.68 14.67
CA VAL A 240 -2.23 -5.75 15.06
C VAL A 240 -2.79 -4.46 15.67
N GLY A 241 -3.93 -3.96 15.17
CA GLY A 241 -4.63 -2.82 15.75
C GLY A 241 -5.08 -3.10 17.20
N MET A 242 -5.78 -4.21 17.43
CA MET A 242 -6.17 -4.61 18.78
C MET A 242 -4.98 -4.83 19.71
N TYR A 243 -3.93 -5.46 19.20
CA TYR A 243 -2.70 -5.69 19.95
C TYR A 243 -2.10 -4.35 20.42
N ARG A 244 -2.03 -3.35 19.53
CA ARG A 244 -1.61 -1.98 19.89
C ARG A 244 -2.46 -1.41 21.02
N ASP A 245 -3.79 -1.49 20.88
CA ASP A 245 -4.73 -0.90 21.83
C ASP A 245 -4.64 -1.57 23.21
N ILE A 246 -4.54 -2.90 23.25
CA ILE A 246 -4.36 -3.67 24.49
C ILE A 246 -3.00 -3.34 25.13
N MET A 247 -1.96 -3.24 24.31
CA MET A 247 -0.61 -2.91 24.79
C MET A 247 -0.47 -1.44 25.18
N ASN A 248 -1.42 -0.58 24.80
CA ASN A 248 -1.41 0.87 25.02
C ASN A 248 -0.05 1.48 24.62
N VAL A 249 0.28 1.35 23.33
CA VAL A 249 1.52 1.83 22.70
C VAL A 249 1.21 2.72 21.50
N ASP A 250 2.04 3.72 21.24
CA ASP A 250 1.89 4.70 20.15
C ASP A 250 1.92 4.02 18.77
N ALA A 251 2.66 2.91 18.65
CA ALA A 251 2.59 2.06 17.48
C ALA A 251 2.87 0.58 17.78
N ALA A 252 2.25 -0.29 17.00
CA ALA A 252 2.55 -1.71 17.03
C ALA A 252 2.81 -2.28 15.62
N PHE A 253 3.69 -3.28 15.58
CA PHE A 253 4.07 -3.99 14.38
C PHE A 253 3.88 -5.49 14.56
N GLY A 254 3.23 -6.14 13.60
CA GLY A 254 3.18 -7.59 13.48
C GLY A 254 4.05 -8.06 12.32
N ILE A 255 5.01 -8.92 12.61
CA ILE A 255 5.88 -9.59 11.63
C ILE A 255 5.44 -11.05 11.56
N PHE A 256 4.81 -11.41 10.43
CA PHE A 256 4.20 -12.70 10.20
C PHE A 256 5.01 -13.49 9.17
N TYR A 257 5.73 -14.49 9.64
CA TYR A 257 6.50 -15.40 8.77
C TYR A 257 5.58 -16.49 8.20
N ILE A 258 5.61 -16.66 6.88
CA ILE A 258 4.83 -17.64 6.13
C ILE A 258 5.83 -18.65 5.53
N PRO A 259 6.05 -19.80 6.19
CA PRO A 259 7.09 -20.75 5.80
C PRO A 259 6.91 -21.31 4.39
N GLU A 260 5.66 -21.49 3.94
CA GLU A 260 5.33 -22.14 2.66
C GLU A 260 5.91 -21.40 1.45
N ASN A 261 6.16 -20.09 1.57
CA ASN A 261 6.68 -19.25 0.50
C ASN A 261 7.89 -18.41 0.90
N GLU A 262 8.49 -18.65 2.07
CA GLU A 262 9.62 -17.88 2.64
C GLU A 262 9.37 -16.37 2.63
N ARG A 263 8.17 -15.95 3.06
CA ARG A 263 7.77 -14.52 3.08
C ARG A 263 7.55 -14.02 4.50
N CYS A 264 7.94 -12.77 4.71
CA CYS A 264 7.58 -12.00 5.90
C CYS A 264 6.56 -10.94 5.51
N MET A 265 5.34 -11.07 6.03
CA MET A 265 4.36 -9.99 5.98
C MET A 265 4.51 -9.10 7.20
N VAL A 266 4.66 -7.81 6.97
CA VAL A 266 4.77 -6.80 8.02
C VAL A 266 3.54 -5.93 7.99
N ILE A 267 2.93 -5.73 9.16
CA ILE A 267 1.79 -4.82 9.30
C ILE A 267 2.08 -3.87 10.45
N GLY A 268 1.89 -2.57 10.21
CA GLY A 268 2.03 -1.53 11.23
C GLY A 268 0.72 -0.79 11.48
N ARG A 269 0.54 -0.36 12.73
CA ARG A 269 -0.55 0.50 13.19
C ARG A 269 -0.01 1.55 14.16
N SER A 270 -0.41 2.80 14.00
CA SER A 270 -0.10 3.91 14.91
C SER A 270 -1.30 4.83 15.05
N ASP A 271 -1.41 5.46 16.21
CA ASP A 271 -2.40 6.51 16.53
C ASP A 271 -1.75 7.88 16.77
N VAL A 272 -0.43 8.00 16.59
CA VAL A 272 0.30 9.26 16.75
C VAL A 272 0.72 9.86 15.41
N GLU A 273 0.58 11.18 15.28
CA GLU A 273 0.99 11.89 14.06
C GLU A 273 2.51 11.93 13.87
N GLY A 274 3.27 11.79 14.97
CA GLY A 274 4.74 11.82 14.95
C GLY A 274 5.39 10.59 14.29
N LEU A 275 4.62 9.54 14.00
CA LEU A 275 5.13 8.30 13.41
C LEU A 275 4.32 7.85 12.19
N ASN A 276 4.84 8.13 10.99
CA ASN A 276 4.19 7.74 9.75
C ASN A 276 4.51 6.28 9.37
N ILE A 277 3.56 5.38 9.65
CA ILE A 277 3.66 3.96 9.30
C ILE A 277 3.78 3.75 7.79
N GLY A 278 3.06 4.53 6.98
CA GLY A 278 3.12 4.44 5.53
C GLY A 278 4.54 4.63 4.98
N ASP A 279 5.29 5.59 5.52
CA ASP A 279 6.67 5.86 5.10
C ASP A 279 7.62 4.73 5.51
N ILE A 280 7.47 4.19 6.74
CA ILE A 280 8.21 3.01 7.21
C ILE A 280 7.99 1.83 6.27
N MET A 281 6.73 1.57 5.87
CA MET A 281 6.38 0.46 4.98
C MET A 281 6.93 0.66 3.57
N ARG A 282 6.90 1.88 3.02
CA ARG A 282 7.48 2.17 1.69
C ARG A 282 8.99 1.90 1.64
N SER A 283 9.73 2.20 2.71
CA SER A 283 11.16 1.88 2.83
C SER A 283 11.44 0.37 2.74
N MET A 284 10.44 -0.47 3.08
CA MET A 284 10.49 -1.93 2.97
C MET A 284 9.89 -2.47 1.66
N GLY A 285 9.53 -1.61 0.70
CA GLY A 285 8.87 -1.99 -0.55
C GLY A 285 7.37 -2.27 -0.42
N GLY A 286 6.75 -1.82 0.68
CA GLY A 286 5.32 -1.86 0.93
C GLY A 286 4.61 -0.53 0.64
N GLY A 287 3.53 -0.28 1.37
CA GLY A 287 2.74 0.94 1.26
C GLY A 287 1.76 1.15 2.40
N GLY A 288 1.02 2.26 2.36
CA GLY A 288 0.06 2.63 3.38
C GLY A 288 -0.08 4.14 3.55
N HIS A 289 -0.67 4.52 4.68
CA HIS A 289 -0.98 5.87 5.13
C HIS A 289 -0.38 6.10 6.54
N PRO A 290 -0.40 7.33 7.08
CA PRO A 290 0.28 7.64 8.35
C PRO A 290 -0.04 6.71 9.52
N GLY A 291 -1.32 6.36 9.76
CA GLY A 291 -1.69 5.47 10.86
C GLY A 291 -1.62 3.97 10.57
N ALA A 292 -1.36 3.55 9.32
CA ALA A 292 -1.57 2.17 8.90
C ALA A 292 -0.81 1.80 7.63
N GLY A 293 -0.14 0.65 7.61
CA GLY A 293 0.49 0.16 6.39
C GLY A 293 0.93 -1.30 6.46
N SER A 294 1.37 -1.82 5.32
CA SER A 294 1.91 -3.18 5.21
C SER A 294 3.01 -3.30 4.17
N ALA A 295 3.88 -4.29 4.37
CA ALA A 295 4.95 -4.66 3.44
C ALA A 295 5.06 -6.18 3.33
N MET A 296 5.51 -6.67 2.18
CA MET A 296 5.72 -8.10 1.93
C MET A 296 7.17 -8.33 1.48
N LEU A 297 8.00 -8.87 2.37
CA LEU A 297 9.40 -9.16 2.11
C LEU A 297 9.59 -10.62 1.74
N ARG A 298 10.51 -10.90 0.81
CA ARG A 298 10.85 -12.25 0.36
C ARG A 298 12.23 -12.63 0.86
N GLN A 299 12.38 -13.83 1.41
CA GLN A 299 13.66 -14.39 1.86
C GLN A 299 14.37 -13.48 2.89
N VAL A 300 13.60 -12.91 3.81
CA VAL A 300 14.13 -12.07 4.89
C VAL A 300 13.78 -12.71 6.24
N ASN A 301 14.75 -12.73 7.14
CA ASN A 301 14.56 -13.17 8.51
C ASN A 301 13.67 -12.17 9.29
N PRO A 302 12.62 -12.62 10.03
CA PRO A 302 11.84 -11.78 10.96
C PRO A 302 12.65 -10.89 11.91
N GLU A 303 13.80 -11.35 12.42
CA GLU A 303 14.69 -10.55 13.27
C GLU A 303 15.24 -9.33 12.53
N ALA A 304 15.72 -9.49 11.29
CA ALA A 304 16.26 -8.39 10.48
C ALA A 304 15.18 -7.37 10.10
N VAL A 305 13.93 -7.82 9.94
CA VAL A 305 12.78 -6.92 9.74
C VAL A 305 12.53 -6.08 10.99
N CYS A 306 12.62 -6.68 12.19
CA CYS A 306 12.47 -5.98 13.46
C CYS A 306 13.52 -4.86 13.60
N GLU A 307 14.79 -5.17 13.33
CA GLU A 307 15.89 -4.20 13.37
C GLU A 307 15.66 -3.04 12.38
N MET A 308 15.20 -3.35 11.17
CA MET A 308 14.88 -2.34 10.16
C MET A 308 13.75 -1.40 10.62
N ILE A 309 12.70 -1.93 11.25
CA ILE A 309 11.61 -1.12 11.80
C ILE A 309 12.15 -0.21 12.91
N CYS A 310 12.91 -0.75 13.87
CA CYS A 310 13.49 0.04 14.95
C CYS A 310 14.35 1.19 14.39
N GLY A 311 15.26 0.91 13.46
CA GLY A 311 16.14 1.93 12.86
C GLY A 311 15.40 3.03 12.09
N LEU A 312 14.28 2.69 11.43
CA LEU A 312 13.42 3.67 10.76
C LEU A 312 12.67 4.58 11.74
N ILE A 313 12.26 4.05 12.92
CA ILE A 313 11.58 4.80 13.97
C ILE A 313 12.57 5.69 14.74
N GLU A 314 13.79 5.20 14.97
CA GLU A 314 14.84 5.85 15.77
C GLU A 314 15.30 7.21 15.21
N GLY A 315 14.84 7.61 14.03
CA GLY A 315 15.25 8.85 13.40
C GLY A 315 16.65 8.75 12.80
N ASN A 316 17.17 7.54 12.58
CA ASN A 316 18.34 7.33 11.73
C ASN A 316 17.96 7.47 10.23
N GLN A 317 17.21 8.53 9.92
CA GLN A 317 17.11 9.14 8.61
C GLN A 317 18.33 10.05 8.42
N GLN A 318 19.53 9.47 8.26
CA GLN A 318 20.47 10.16 7.39
C GLN A 318 19.80 10.20 6.02
N ALA A 319 19.40 11.41 5.61
CA ALA A 319 18.77 11.76 4.33
C ALA A 319 19.15 10.75 3.26
N SER A 320 18.19 10.10 2.57
CA SER A 320 18.44 8.93 1.71
C SER A 320 19.75 9.08 0.94
N VAL A 321 20.85 8.58 1.52
CA VAL A 321 22.17 8.92 1.01
C VAL A 321 22.21 8.32 -0.38
N GLN A 322 22.56 9.12 -1.37
CA GLN A 322 22.64 8.69 -2.74
C GLN A 322 24.09 8.33 -3.07
N ILE A 323 24.29 7.57 -4.15
CA ILE A 323 25.64 7.29 -4.62
C ILE A 323 26.39 8.57 -4.97
N SER A 324 25.69 9.62 -5.43
CA SER A 324 26.28 10.95 -5.63
C SER A 324 26.94 11.54 -4.39
N ASP A 325 26.45 11.20 -3.20
CA ASP A 325 26.94 11.74 -1.93
C ASP A 325 28.15 10.96 -1.40
N LEU A 326 28.33 9.70 -1.84
CA LEU A 326 29.44 8.82 -1.45
C LEU A 326 30.56 8.72 -2.49
N MET A 327 30.28 9.05 -3.75
CA MET A 327 31.23 8.81 -4.84
C MET A 327 32.43 9.74 -4.78
N SER A 328 33.58 9.23 -5.21
CA SER A 328 34.77 10.05 -5.44
C SER A 328 34.76 10.65 -6.85
N PHE A 329 35.03 11.95 -6.93
CA PHE A 329 35.25 12.72 -8.17
C PHE A 329 36.37 13.76 -7.94
N PRO A 330 37.25 14.06 -8.93
CA PRO A 330 37.34 13.49 -10.28
C PRO A 330 37.90 12.07 -10.32
N VAL A 331 37.36 11.25 -11.23
CA VAL A 331 37.77 9.84 -11.39
C VAL A 331 39.04 9.75 -12.24
N TYR A 332 40.08 9.12 -11.71
CA TYR A 332 41.26 8.80 -12.51
C TYR A 332 40.96 7.63 -13.44
N THR A 333 41.14 7.85 -14.74
CA THR A 333 40.89 6.86 -15.79
C THR A 333 42.17 6.55 -16.56
N VAL A 334 42.16 5.44 -17.31
CA VAL A 334 43.23 5.06 -18.23
C VAL A 334 42.67 4.76 -19.61
N SER A 335 43.48 4.93 -20.65
CA SER A 335 43.14 4.54 -22.02
C SER A 335 43.25 3.02 -22.20
N PRO A 336 42.42 2.38 -23.05
CA PRO A 336 42.54 0.96 -23.37
C PRO A 336 43.91 0.56 -23.96
N ASP A 337 44.59 1.48 -24.64
CA ASP A 337 45.91 1.25 -25.26
C ASP A 337 47.08 1.57 -24.33
N MET A 338 46.82 2.11 -23.14
CA MET A 338 47.85 2.40 -22.15
C MET A 338 48.58 1.10 -21.77
N PRO A 339 49.93 1.09 -21.72
CA PRO A 339 50.68 -0.08 -21.24
C PRO A 339 50.33 -0.41 -19.79
N MET A 340 50.25 -1.71 -19.47
CA MET A 340 49.99 -2.20 -18.12
C MET A 340 50.98 -1.63 -17.09
N GLU A 341 52.26 -1.46 -17.45
CA GLU A 341 53.26 -0.85 -16.56
C GLU A 341 52.88 0.58 -16.11
N GLU A 342 52.37 1.40 -17.04
CA GLU A 342 51.97 2.77 -16.76
C GLU A 342 50.69 2.81 -15.92
N ALA A 343 49.73 1.94 -16.22
CA ALA A 343 48.54 1.78 -15.36
C ALA A 343 48.93 1.36 -13.93
N ALA A 344 49.92 0.47 -13.76
CA ALA A 344 50.43 0.08 -12.44
C ALA A 344 51.15 1.24 -11.72
N LYS A 345 51.89 2.09 -12.43
CA LYS A 345 52.50 3.31 -11.87
C LYS A 345 51.42 4.28 -11.38
N ILE A 346 50.34 4.49 -12.14
CA ILE A 346 49.22 5.34 -11.73
C ILE A 346 48.56 4.77 -10.46
N MET A 347 48.25 3.47 -10.44
CA MET A 347 47.66 2.82 -9.26
C MET A 347 48.52 3.01 -8.00
N ARG A 348 49.84 2.77 -8.11
CA ARG A 348 50.77 2.97 -6.99
C ARG A 348 50.85 4.42 -6.53
N LYS A 349 51.02 5.36 -7.47
CA LYS A 349 51.15 6.78 -7.18
C LYS A 349 49.91 7.37 -6.51
N ARG A 350 48.72 6.87 -6.87
CA ARG A 350 47.43 7.36 -6.36
C ARG A 350 46.89 6.54 -5.20
N GLY A 351 47.57 5.47 -4.79
CA GLY A 351 47.08 4.57 -3.74
C GLY A 351 45.79 3.83 -4.10
N CYS A 352 45.40 3.80 -5.37
CA CYS A 352 44.17 3.13 -5.81
C CYS A 352 44.46 1.71 -6.31
N THR A 353 43.50 0.80 -6.11
CA THR A 353 43.68 -0.64 -6.43
C THR A 353 43.03 -1.04 -7.75
N GLY A 354 42.62 -0.07 -8.57
CA GLY A 354 41.96 -0.27 -9.86
C GLY A 354 41.39 1.02 -10.41
N LEU A 355 41.21 1.05 -11.73
CA LEU A 355 40.94 2.24 -12.53
C LEU A 355 39.87 1.92 -13.59
N PRO A 356 38.93 2.84 -13.85
CA PRO A 356 38.11 2.78 -15.05
C PRO A 356 38.93 2.99 -16.32
N VAL A 357 38.59 2.22 -17.34
CA VAL A 357 39.17 2.32 -18.68
C VAL A 357 38.18 3.07 -19.55
N VAL A 358 38.61 4.19 -20.12
CA VAL A 358 37.76 5.10 -20.89
C VAL A 358 38.37 5.32 -22.27
N GLU A 359 37.51 5.28 -23.28
CA GLU A 359 37.81 5.59 -24.69
C GLU A 359 36.73 6.54 -25.19
N ASP A 360 37.11 7.67 -25.77
CA ASP A 360 36.17 8.70 -26.27
C ASP A 360 35.07 9.09 -25.25
N GLU A 361 35.47 9.36 -24.00
CA GLU A 361 34.60 9.69 -22.85
C GLU A 361 33.63 8.58 -22.40
N LYS A 362 33.65 7.42 -23.05
CA LYS A 362 32.82 6.28 -22.70
C LYS A 362 33.58 5.29 -21.83
N LEU A 363 32.91 4.82 -20.79
CA LEU A 363 33.41 3.74 -19.96
C LEU A 363 33.42 2.45 -20.76
N VAL A 364 34.60 1.98 -21.13
CA VAL A 364 34.77 0.75 -21.90
C VAL A 364 35.19 -0.43 -21.04
N GLY A 365 35.86 -0.24 -19.90
CA GLY A 365 36.35 -1.37 -19.10
C GLY A 365 36.74 -1.00 -17.68
N MET A 366 37.16 -2.01 -16.90
CA MET A 366 37.77 -1.82 -15.58
C MET A 366 39.04 -2.65 -15.46
N ILE A 367 40.12 -2.04 -14.98
CA ILE A 367 41.36 -2.73 -14.65
C ILE A 367 41.64 -2.65 -13.16
N SER A 368 41.93 -3.78 -12.52
CA SER A 368 42.17 -3.87 -11.08
C SER A 368 43.49 -4.55 -10.76
N ARG A 369 43.98 -4.38 -9.53
CA ARG A 369 45.18 -5.08 -9.03
C ARG A 369 45.11 -6.61 -9.21
N ARG A 370 43.90 -7.21 -9.19
CA ARG A 370 43.72 -8.65 -9.43
C ARG A 370 44.08 -9.03 -10.86
N ASP A 371 43.83 -8.16 -11.83
CA ASP A 371 44.09 -8.45 -13.24
C ASP A 371 45.60 -8.45 -13.56
N PHE A 372 46.40 -7.69 -12.79
CA PHE A 372 47.86 -7.76 -12.83
C PHE A 372 48.43 -9.11 -12.38
N GLN A 373 47.69 -9.92 -11.60
CA GLN A 373 48.14 -11.27 -11.24
C GLN A 373 48.23 -12.21 -12.45
N LYS A 374 47.59 -11.85 -13.57
CA LYS A 374 47.67 -12.60 -14.84
C LYS A 374 48.98 -12.33 -15.60
N VAL A 375 49.74 -11.31 -15.22
CA VAL A 375 51.04 -10.97 -15.80
C VAL A 375 52.09 -11.91 -15.20
N ARG A 376 52.71 -12.75 -16.04
CA ARG A 376 53.69 -13.77 -15.63
C ARG A 376 55.12 -13.44 -16.07
N LYS A 377 55.29 -12.53 -17.03
CA LYS A 377 56.58 -12.10 -17.59
C LYS A 377 56.62 -10.59 -17.73
N ASP A 378 57.78 -9.97 -17.52
CA ASP A 378 57.96 -8.52 -17.64
C ASP A 378 57.59 -7.99 -19.04
N SER A 379 57.80 -8.78 -20.09
CA SER A 379 57.39 -8.42 -21.45
C SER A 379 55.89 -8.18 -21.59
N GLN A 380 55.06 -8.81 -20.73
CA GLN A 380 53.61 -8.62 -20.72
C GLN A 380 53.19 -7.30 -20.06
N LEU A 381 54.05 -6.63 -19.31
CA LEU A 381 53.76 -5.29 -18.77
C LEU A 381 53.69 -4.21 -19.87
N ARG A 382 54.26 -4.49 -21.05
CA ARG A 382 54.16 -3.62 -22.24
C ARG A 382 52.85 -3.82 -23.02
N ALA A 383 52.08 -4.84 -22.69
CA ALA A 383 50.79 -5.09 -23.35
C ALA A 383 49.77 -4.01 -22.93
N PRO A 384 48.79 -3.71 -23.80
CA PRO A 384 47.80 -2.69 -23.52
C PRO A 384 46.79 -3.15 -22.45
N VAL A 385 46.26 -2.21 -21.67
CA VAL A 385 45.25 -2.45 -20.62
C VAL A 385 44.04 -3.24 -21.13
N LYS A 386 43.61 -2.98 -22.39
CA LYS A 386 42.48 -3.69 -23.01
C LYS A 386 42.63 -5.21 -23.08
N ALA A 387 43.87 -5.72 -23.07
CA ALA A 387 44.13 -7.15 -23.08
C ALA A 387 43.85 -7.83 -21.72
N TYR A 388 43.76 -7.06 -20.64
CA TYR A 388 43.62 -7.58 -19.26
C TYR A 388 42.39 -7.07 -18.51
N MET A 389 41.82 -5.94 -18.96
CA MET A 389 40.64 -5.34 -18.34
C MET A 389 39.42 -6.27 -18.40
N ARG A 390 38.46 -6.04 -17.51
CA ARG A 390 37.19 -6.76 -17.47
C ARG A 390 36.09 -5.99 -18.19
N GLN A 391 35.25 -6.73 -18.93
CA GLN A 391 34.04 -6.29 -19.62
C GLN A 391 33.00 -7.43 -19.57
N PRO A 392 31.68 -7.16 -19.49
CA PRO A 392 31.06 -5.84 -19.33
C PRO A 392 31.29 -5.25 -17.93
N VAL A 393 31.24 -3.92 -17.82
CA VAL A 393 31.42 -3.21 -16.55
C VAL A 393 30.07 -3.02 -15.87
N GLN A 394 29.94 -3.51 -14.64
CA GLN A 394 28.77 -3.18 -13.81
C GLN A 394 28.89 -1.73 -13.33
N THR A 395 27.88 -0.92 -13.64
CA THR A 395 27.77 0.49 -13.24
C THR A 395 26.61 0.69 -12.28
N ILE A 396 26.50 1.90 -11.73
CA ILE A 396 25.39 2.36 -10.90
C ILE A 396 25.04 3.82 -11.25
N GLU A 397 23.75 4.18 -11.14
CA GLU A 397 23.27 5.56 -11.31
C GLU A 397 23.52 6.38 -10.02
N PRO A 398 23.76 7.71 -10.12
CA PRO A 398 24.04 8.55 -8.96
C PRO A 398 22.90 8.56 -7.91
N GLY A 399 21.64 8.50 -8.34
CA GLY A 399 20.48 8.54 -7.45
C GLY A 399 20.14 7.23 -6.72
N LYS A 400 20.94 6.17 -6.86
CA LYS A 400 20.72 4.88 -6.16
C LYS A 400 21.20 4.95 -4.71
N SER A 401 20.78 3.99 -3.88
CA SER A 401 21.18 3.94 -2.47
C SER A 401 22.48 3.15 -2.22
N PRO A 402 23.22 3.43 -1.13
CA PRO A 402 24.39 2.67 -0.69
C PRO A 402 24.10 1.19 -0.51
N LEU A 403 22.89 0.83 -0.06
CA LEU A 403 22.46 -0.56 0.06
C LEU A 403 22.35 -1.25 -1.31
N GLN A 404 21.88 -0.54 -2.34
CA GLN A 404 21.86 -1.07 -3.70
C GLN A 404 23.29 -1.26 -4.24
N ALA A 405 24.21 -0.34 -3.97
CA ALA A 405 25.63 -0.51 -4.28
C ALA A 405 26.24 -1.72 -3.57
N ALA A 406 26.02 -1.87 -2.26
CA ALA A 406 26.51 -3.01 -1.49
C ALA A 406 26.01 -4.34 -2.05
N ARG A 407 24.72 -4.43 -2.36
CA ARG A 407 24.11 -5.63 -2.97
C ARG A 407 24.73 -5.96 -4.33
N LEU A 408 24.97 -4.96 -5.18
CA LEU A 408 25.65 -5.17 -6.46
C LEU A 408 27.09 -5.64 -6.27
N MET A 409 27.83 -5.04 -5.33
CA MET A 409 29.20 -5.41 -5.01
C MET A 409 29.32 -6.85 -4.50
N ILE A 410 28.40 -7.28 -3.64
CA ILE A 410 28.34 -8.66 -3.12
C ILE A 410 27.96 -9.63 -4.24
N ARG A 411 26.85 -9.36 -4.94
CA ARG A 411 26.31 -10.26 -5.97
C ARG A 411 27.31 -10.52 -7.09
N GLN A 412 28.07 -9.51 -7.49
CA GLN A 412 29.01 -9.60 -8.60
C GLN A 412 30.46 -9.87 -8.16
N ASP A 413 30.72 -10.05 -6.86
CA ASP A 413 32.07 -10.07 -6.24
C ASP A 413 33.00 -8.97 -6.78
N ILE A 414 32.51 -7.73 -6.76
CA ILE A 414 33.27 -6.55 -7.17
C ILE A 414 33.48 -5.61 -5.99
N GLY A 415 34.63 -4.93 -5.98
CA GLY A 415 35.00 -4.01 -4.91
C GLY A 415 34.76 -2.53 -5.24
N ARG A 416 34.20 -2.24 -6.41
CA ARG A 416 34.03 -0.89 -6.94
C ARG A 416 32.95 -0.84 -7.99
N LEU A 417 32.25 0.28 -8.08
CA LEU A 417 31.21 0.56 -9.05
C LEU A 417 31.48 1.94 -9.68
N PRO A 418 31.75 2.01 -10.98
CA PRO A 418 31.71 3.27 -11.71
C PRO A 418 30.29 3.85 -11.68
N VAL A 419 30.20 5.15 -11.40
CA VAL A 419 28.95 5.90 -11.37
C VAL A 419 28.75 6.56 -12.73
N VAL A 420 27.66 6.21 -13.40
CA VAL A 420 27.38 6.64 -14.77
C VAL A 420 26.03 7.34 -14.82
N GLU A 421 26.00 8.51 -15.46
CA GLU A 421 24.81 9.32 -15.73
C GLU A 421 24.83 9.73 -17.21
N ASP A 422 23.72 9.57 -17.91
CA ASP A 422 23.60 9.84 -19.35
C ASP A 422 24.71 9.21 -20.22
N GLY A 423 25.16 8.01 -19.84
CA GLY A 423 26.21 7.26 -20.54
C GLY A 423 27.64 7.77 -20.30
N ARG A 424 27.83 8.77 -19.43
CA ARG A 424 29.13 9.34 -19.07
C ARG A 424 29.56 8.92 -17.67
N LEU A 425 30.86 8.67 -17.50
CA LEU A 425 31.45 8.38 -16.19
C LEU A 425 31.56 9.67 -15.37
N ILE A 426 30.80 9.76 -14.28
CA ILE A 426 30.77 10.94 -13.39
C ILE A 426 31.39 10.69 -12.02
N GLY A 427 31.62 9.44 -11.64
CA GLY A 427 32.15 9.11 -10.31
C GLY A 427 32.58 7.65 -10.17
N ILE A 428 33.13 7.31 -9.02
CA ILE A 428 33.38 5.91 -8.63
C ILE A 428 33.10 5.76 -7.14
N VAL A 429 32.41 4.67 -6.77
CA VAL A 429 32.21 4.30 -5.38
C VAL A 429 32.88 2.95 -5.11
N THR A 430 33.65 2.87 -4.04
CA THR A 430 34.37 1.66 -3.62
C THR A 430 33.63 0.96 -2.47
N ARG A 431 33.98 -0.30 -2.25
CA ARG A 431 33.46 -1.06 -1.10
C ARG A 431 33.77 -0.36 0.22
N SER A 432 34.95 0.27 0.33
CA SER A 432 35.32 1.03 1.53
C SER A 432 34.40 2.22 1.74
N ASP A 433 34.08 2.98 0.68
CA ASP A 433 33.18 4.15 0.78
C ASP A 433 31.78 3.72 1.25
N VAL A 434 31.26 2.62 0.69
CA VAL A 434 29.97 2.04 1.09
C VAL A 434 30.01 1.49 2.52
N MET A 435 31.11 0.85 2.93
CA MET A 435 31.26 0.31 4.27
C MET A 435 31.45 1.40 5.33
N CYS A 436 32.23 2.45 5.05
CA CYS A 436 32.39 3.61 5.93
C CYS A 436 31.03 4.25 6.19
N TYR A 437 30.20 4.45 5.16
CA TYR A 437 28.82 4.88 5.35
C TYR A 437 28.05 3.98 6.33
N PHE A 438 28.14 2.66 6.21
CA PHE A 438 27.47 1.75 7.15
C PHE A 438 28.09 1.74 8.55
N TYR A 439 29.40 2.00 8.68
CA TYR A 439 30.08 2.11 9.97
C TYR A 439 29.73 3.41 10.68
N ASP A 440 29.62 4.52 9.96
CA ASP A 440 29.23 5.84 10.48
C ASP A 440 27.74 5.88 10.91
N LEU A 441 26.96 4.89 10.50
CA LEU A 441 25.58 4.66 10.96
C LEU A 441 25.49 3.86 12.26
N LEU A 442 26.59 3.23 12.69
CA LEU A 442 26.63 2.54 13.98
C LEU A 442 26.81 3.59 15.08
N PRO A 443 26.03 3.54 16.17
CA PRO A 443 26.23 4.44 17.31
C PRO A 443 27.61 4.20 17.94
N ASP A 444 28.21 5.27 18.49
CA ASP A 444 29.49 5.22 19.21
C ASP A 444 29.54 4.17 20.34
#